data_AF-A0A7J2MG84-F1
#
_entry.id   AF-A0A7J2MG84-F1
#
_cell.length_a   1.000
_cell.length_b   1.000
_cell.length_c   1.000
_cell.angle_alpha   90.00
_cell.angle_beta   90.00
_cell.angle_gamma   90.00
#
_symmetry.space_group_name_H-M   'P 1'
#
loop_
_entity.id
_entity.type
_entity.pdbx_description
1 polymer ?
#
loop_
_entity_poly.entity_id
_entity_poly.type
_entity_poly.pdbx_seq_one_letter_code
_entity_poly.pdbx_strand_id
1 'polypeptide(L)'
;MTGNNIPTIATVCSHTSLQIFDGARKEGFKTLGICLGKPPKFYDAFPRAKPDEFFSVNSYQEIVEKTPELIEKNVIIIPHGSFVEYLGASDFARLEIPSFGNKAVLEWESDRVKERDWLTSAGVPV
;
A
#
# COMPACT_ATOMS: atom_id res chain seq x y z
N MET A 1 -3.97 10.06 26.48
CA MET A 1 -4.61 9.01 25.68
C MET A 1 -3.52 7.99 25.35
N THR A 2 -3.08 7.09 26.23
CA THR A 2 -3.72 5.91 26.87
C THR A 2 -4.30 4.92 25.86
N GLY A 3 -3.56 3.83 25.65
CA GLY A 3 -3.85 2.71 24.77
C GLY A 3 -2.77 2.59 23.69
N ASN A 4 -2.03 1.47 23.64
CA ASN A 4 -1.24 1.13 22.46
C ASN A 4 -2.22 1.02 21.28
N ASN A 5 -2.39 2.09 20.51
CA ASN A 5 -3.26 2.08 19.34
C ASN A 5 -2.46 1.44 18.19
N ILE A 6 -2.45 0.11 18.17
CA ILE A 6 -1.77 -0.68 17.15
C ILE A 6 -2.32 -0.24 15.78
N PRO A 7 -1.46 0.18 14.84
CA PRO A 7 -1.91 0.63 13.53
C PRO A 7 -2.56 -0.50 12.74
N THR A 8 -3.39 -0.14 11.78
CA THR A 8 -3.96 -1.09 10.82
C THR A 8 -3.07 -1.15 9.58
N ILE A 9 -2.67 -2.35 9.16
CA ILE A 9 -1.89 -2.51 7.94
C ILE A 9 -2.84 -2.50 6.74
N ALA A 10 -2.64 -1.53 5.85
CA ALA A 10 -3.48 -1.34 4.68
C ALA A 10 -2.69 -1.51 3.38
N THR A 11 -3.30 -2.12 2.37
CA THR A 11 -2.76 -2.14 1.00
C THR A 11 -3.88 -2.33 -0.03
N VAL A 12 -3.58 -2.10 -1.30
CA VAL A 12 -4.51 -2.36 -2.41
C VAL A 12 -4.65 -3.87 -2.57
N CYS A 13 -5.87 -4.34 -2.82
CA CYS A 13 -6.19 -5.75 -3.03
C CYS A 13 -5.70 -6.29 -4.39
N SER A 14 -4.39 -6.22 -4.66
CA SER A 14 -3.73 -6.70 -5.88
C SER A 14 -2.29 -7.18 -5.59
N HIS A 15 -1.55 -7.59 -6.62
CA HIS A 15 -0.11 -7.87 -6.59
C HIS A 15 0.30 -8.87 -5.48
N THR A 16 0.84 -8.38 -4.37
CA THR A 16 1.40 -9.17 -3.25
C THR A 16 0.57 -9.06 -1.97
N SER A 17 -0.62 -8.48 -2.06
CA SER A 17 -1.51 -8.20 -0.92
C SER A 17 -1.87 -9.42 -0.07
N LEU A 18 -2.10 -10.60 -0.65
CA LEU A 18 -2.34 -11.83 0.15
C LEU A 18 -1.20 -12.12 1.13
N GLN A 19 0.06 -12.01 0.67
CA GLN A 19 1.23 -12.22 1.52
C GLN A 19 1.35 -11.13 2.57
N ILE A 20 1.09 -9.87 2.19
CA ILE A 20 1.11 -8.73 3.10
C ILE A 20 0.09 -8.92 4.22
N PHE A 21 -1.15 -9.31 3.90
CA PHE A 21 -2.21 -9.52 4.89
C PHE A 21 -1.93 -10.70 5.82
N ASP A 22 -1.47 -11.85 5.31
CA ASP A 22 -1.09 -12.98 6.17
C ASP A 22 0.11 -12.65 7.05
N GLY A 23 1.10 -11.91 6.53
CA GLY A 23 2.24 -11.40 7.30
C GLY A 23 1.81 -10.46 8.43
N ALA A 24 1.03 -9.42 8.11
CA ALA A 24 0.50 -8.48 9.09
C ALA A 24 -0.30 -9.19 10.20
N ARG A 25 -1.13 -10.16 9.82
CA ARG A 25 -1.92 -10.96 10.77
C ARG A 25 -1.03 -11.81 11.69
N LYS A 26 0.02 -12.43 11.16
CA LYS A 26 0.99 -13.21 11.97
C LYS A 26 1.70 -12.34 13.01
N GLU A 27 1.95 -11.08 12.69
CA GLU A 27 2.54 -10.09 13.59
C GLU A 27 1.51 -9.41 14.51
N GLY A 28 0.23 -9.81 14.46
CA GLY A 28 -0.82 -9.32 15.36
C GLY A 28 -1.47 -7.98 14.96
N PHE A 29 -1.24 -7.51 13.73
CA PHE A 29 -1.90 -6.30 13.22
C PHE A 29 -3.28 -6.61 12.65
N LYS A 30 -4.19 -5.62 12.74
CA LYS A 30 -5.40 -5.61 11.91
C LYS A 30 -5.05 -5.26 10.47
N THR A 31 -5.89 -5.71 9.54
CA THR A 31 -5.67 -5.56 8.10
C THR A 31 -6.84 -4.89 7.39
N LEU A 32 -6.55 -3.97 6.47
CA LEU A 32 -7.53 -3.28 5.64
C LEU A 32 -7.18 -3.40 4.16
N GLY A 33 -8.10 -3.93 3.36
CA GLY A 33 -7.93 -4.11 1.93
C GLY A 33 -8.62 -3.01 1.13
N ILE A 34 -7.86 -2.20 0.41
CA ILE A 34 -8.41 -1.17 -0.48
C ILE A 34 -8.75 -1.83 -1.82
N CYS A 35 -10.00 -1.71 -2.28
CA CYS A 35 -10.44 -2.38 -3.51
C CYS A 35 -11.33 -1.48 -4.38
N LEU A 36 -11.26 -1.70 -5.69
CA LEU A 36 -12.16 -1.05 -6.64
C LEU A 36 -13.54 -1.72 -6.60
N GLY A 37 -14.57 -0.92 -6.36
CA GLY A 37 -15.96 -1.39 -6.33
C GLY A 37 -16.20 -2.42 -5.21
N LYS A 38 -16.77 -3.57 -5.57
CA LYS A 38 -17.17 -4.58 -4.59
C LYS A 38 -15.96 -5.38 -4.09
N PRO A 39 -15.94 -5.75 -2.78
CA PRO A 39 -14.89 -6.59 -2.24
C PRO A 39 -14.63 -7.86 -3.07
N PRO A 40 -13.38 -8.11 -3.50
CA PRO A 40 -13.03 -9.27 -4.30
C PRO A 40 -13.26 -10.57 -3.51
N LYS A 41 -14.19 -11.41 -3.99
CA LYS A 41 -14.55 -12.67 -3.32
C LYS A 41 -13.43 -13.69 -3.25
N PHE A 42 -12.41 -13.60 -4.11
CA PHE A 42 -11.32 -14.58 -4.10
C PHE A 42 -10.50 -14.56 -2.79
N TYR A 43 -10.51 -13.46 -2.03
CA TYR A 43 -9.90 -13.45 -0.69
C TYR A 43 -10.61 -14.38 0.29
N ASP A 44 -11.88 -14.75 0.06
CA ASP A 44 -12.61 -15.70 0.90
C ASP A 44 -11.96 -17.09 0.90
N ALA A 45 -11.26 -17.46 -0.16
CA ALA A 45 -10.50 -18.71 -0.25
C ALA A 45 -9.24 -18.70 0.63
N PHE A 46 -8.82 -17.54 1.16
CA PHE A 46 -7.60 -17.39 1.94
C PHE A 46 -7.88 -16.75 3.31
N PRO A 47 -8.52 -17.45 4.28
CA PRO A 47 -8.94 -16.85 5.54
C PRO A 47 -7.82 -16.16 6.34
N ARG A 48 -6.59 -16.64 6.23
CA ARG A 48 -5.43 -16.02 6.88
C ARG A 48 -4.95 -14.74 6.20
N ALA A 49 -5.14 -14.66 4.88
CA ALA A 49 -4.72 -13.54 4.03
C ALA A 49 -5.89 -12.62 3.64
N LYS A 50 -7.11 -12.92 4.09
CA LYS A 50 -8.27 -12.07 3.90
C LYS A 50 -8.14 -10.84 4.80
N PRO A 51 -8.33 -9.62 4.28
CA PRO A 51 -8.43 -8.42 5.09
C PRO A 51 -9.53 -8.53 6.15
N ASP A 52 -9.32 -7.95 7.33
CA ASP A 52 -10.35 -7.84 8.36
C ASP A 52 -11.47 -6.88 7.92
N GLU A 53 -11.10 -5.82 7.21
CA GLU A 53 -12.01 -4.83 6.63
C GLU A 53 -11.67 -4.60 5.15
N PHE A 54 -12.68 -4.34 4.32
CA PHE A 54 -12.49 -3.83 2.96
C PHE A 54 -12.89 -2.36 2.89
N PHE A 55 -12.05 -1.57 2.24
CA PHE A 55 -12.31 -0.17 1.93
C PHE A 55 -12.52 -0.04 0.42
N SER A 56 -13.78 0.13 0.02
CA SER A 56 -14.18 0.21 -1.38
C SER A 56 -14.07 1.64 -1.90
N VAL A 57 -13.43 1.79 -3.07
CA VAL A 57 -13.33 3.04 -3.83
C VAL A 57 -13.81 2.83 -5.27
N ASN A 58 -14.32 3.85 -5.95
CA ASN A 58 -14.74 3.72 -7.35
C ASN A 58 -13.60 3.98 -8.34
N SER A 59 -12.55 4.68 -7.91
CA SER A 59 -11.30 4.91 -8.65
C SER A 59 -10.13 4.93 -7.68
N TYR A 60 -8.90 4.79 -8.19
CA TYR A 60 -7.71 4.91 -7.34
C TYR A 60 -7.47 6.35 -6.86
N GLN A 61 -7.91 7.34 -7.64
CA GLN A 61 -7.84 8.76 -7.27
C GLN A 61 -8.67 9.05 -6.01
N GLU A 62 -9.78 8.35 -5.80
CA GLU A 62 -10.57 8.46 -4.56
C GLU A 62 -9.76 8.08 -3.31
N ILE A 63 -8.66 7.32 -3.42
CA ILE A 63 -7.79 7.04 -2.27
C ILE A 63 -7.19 8.34 -1.73
N VAL A 64 -6.83 9.27 -2.61
CA VAL A 64 -6.30 10.59 -2.23
C VAL A 64 -7.39 11.40 -1.56
N GLU A 65 -8.58 11.45 -2.17
CA GLU A 65 -9.74 12.19 -1.63
C GLU A 65 -10.18 11.67 -0.26
N LYS A 66 -10.08 10.35 -0.05
CA LYS A 66 -10.45 9.64 1.18
C LYS A 66 -9.30 9.49 2.17
N THR A 67 -8.17 10.19 1.95
CA THR A 67 -7.04 10.23 2.89
C THR A 67 -7.46 10.52 4.33
N PRO A 68 -8.37 11.48 4.62
CA PRO A 68 -8.82 11.73 5.99
C PRO A 68 -9.48 10.51 6.66
N GLU A 69 -10.35 9.79 5.94
CA GLU A 69 -11.01 8.56 6.44
C GLU A 69 -9.98 7.46 6.77
N LEU A 70 -8.93 7.35 5.93
CA LEU A 70 -7.86 6.38 6.13
C LEU A 70 -6.96 6.77 7.32
N ILE A 71 -6.68 8.07 7.52
CA ILE A 71 -5.94 8.57 8.69
C ILE A 71 -6.72 8.29 9.98
N GLU A 72 -8.04 8.52 10.00
CA GLU A 72 -8.90 8.21 11.15
C GLU A 72 -8.87 6.72 11.53
N LYS A 73 -8.71 5.84 10.53
CA LYS A 73 -8.53 4.39 10.73
C LYS A 73 -7.13 3.99 11.23
N ASN A 74 -6.23 4.96 11.45
CA ASN A 74 -4.85 4.74 11.90
C ASN A 74 -4.10 3.74 11.02
N VAL A 75 -4.21 3.89 9.69
CA VAL A 75 -3.59 2.97 8.75
C VAL A 75 -2.12 3.30 8.47
N ILE A 76 -1.32 2.25 8.25
CA ILE A 76 -0.02 2.32 7.57
C ILE A 76 -0.16 1.60 6.24
N ILE A 77 0.16 2.29 5.15
CA ILE A 77 0.12 1.73 3.80
C ILE A 77 1.38 0.92 3.54
N ILE A 78 1.22 -0.33 3.08
CA ILE A 78 2.30 -1.13 2.51
C ILE A 78 2.20 -1.04 0.99
N PRO A 79 3.05 -0.22 0.33
CA PRO A 79 3.00 -0.09 -1.12
C PRO A 79 3.54 -1.35 -1.82
N HIS A 80 3.05 -1.55 -3.04
CA HIS A 80 3.56 -2.53 -4.00
C HIS A 80 3.35 -1.98 -5.42
N GLY A 81 3.95 -2.61 -6.43
CA GLY A 81 3.99 -2.09 -7.81
C GLY A 81 2.65 -1.56 -8.33
N SER A 82 1.57 -2.36 -8.21
CA SER A 82 0.24 -1.92 -8.65
C SER A 82 -0.32 -0.71 -7.89
N PHE A 83 -0.01 -0.53 -6.61
CA PHE A 83 -0.47 0.64 -5.85
C PHE A 83 0.11 1.93 -6.48
N VAL A 84 1.41 1.91 -6.73
CA VAL A 84 2.15 3.05 -7.28
C VAL A 84 1.77 3.28 -8.74
N GLU A 85 1.61 2.22 -9.52
CA GLU A 85 1.19 2.30 -10.92
C GLU A 85 -0.22 2.90 -11.05
N TYR A 86 -1.16 2.46 -10.21
CA TYR A 86 -2.55 2.88 -10.32
C TYR A 86 -2.82 4.29 -9.79
N LEU A 87 -2.12 4.70 -8.73
CA LEU A 87 -2.24 6.05 -8.19
C LEU A 87 -1.33 7.04 -8.94
N GLY A 88 -0.20 6.57 -9.46
CA GLY A 88 0.88 7.40 -9.98
C GLY A 88 1.89 7.77 -8.87
N ALA A 89 3.18 7.72 -9.21
CA ALA A 89 4.27 7.98 -8.25
C ALA A 89 4.17 9.37 -7.58
N SER A 90 3.74 10.40 -8.34
CA SER A 90 3.58 11.77 -7.82
C SER A 90 2.46 11.88 -6.77
N ASP A 91 1.28 11.30 -7.06
CA ASP A 91 0.16 11.31 -6.12
C ASP A 91 0.46 10.46 -4.88
N PHE A 92 1.12 9.32 -5.06
CA PHE A 92 1.55 8.49 -3.93
C PHE A 92 2.55 9.21 -3.04
N ALA A 93 3.52 9.93 -3.62
CA ALA A 93 4.50 10.70 -2.86
C ALA A 93 3.86 11.80 -2.00
N ARG A 94 2.73 12.37 -2.46
CA ARG A 94 1.97 13.42 -1.76
C ARG A 94 0.94 12.88 -0.76
N LEU A 95 0.67 11.57 -0.76
CA LEU A 95 -0.31 10.97 0.15
C LEU A 95 0.07 11.27 1.60
N GLU A 96 -0.82 11.86 2.39
CA GLU A 96 -0.51 12.23 3.79
C GLU A 96 -0.60 11.06 4.77
N ILE A 97 -0.83 9.84 4.25
CA ILE A 97 -0.87 8.61 5.03
C ILE A 97 0.56 8.08 5.22
N PRO A 98 0.93 7.60 6.42
CA PRO A 98 2.17 6.85 6.62
C PRO A 98 2.27 5.67 5.66
N SER A 99 3.40 5.55 4.96
CA SER A 99 3.70 4.39 4.12
C SER A 99 4.97 3.70 4.59
N PHE A 100 5.00 2.38 4.57
CA PHE A 100 6.23 1.63 4.83
C PHE A 100 7.20 1.74 3.65
N GLY A 101 8.45 2.09 3.95
CA GLY A 101 9.50 2.35 2.96
C GLY A 101 9.75 3.83 2.72
N ASN A 102 10.47 4.14 1.64
CA ASN A 102 10.83 5.51 1.28
C ASN A 102 10.07 5.95 0.02
N LYS A 103 9.11 6.86 0.16
CA LYS A 103 8.30 7.39 -0.95
C LYS A 103 9.15 8.00 -2.06
N ALA A 104 10.31 8.60 -1.75
CA ALA A 104 11.17 9.23 -2.74
C ALA A 104 11.78 8.22 -3.72
N VAL A 105 11.96 6.96 -3.31
CA VAL A 105 12.55 5.90 -4.17
C VAL A 105 11.63 5.56 -5.34
N LEU A 106 10.32 5.77 -5.22
CA LEU A 106 9.37 5.48 -6.29
C LEU A 106 9.64 6.29 -7.56
N GLU A 107 10.15 7.51 -7.41
CA GLU A 107 10.57 8.32 -8.54
C GLU A 107 11.79 7.70 -9.25
N TRP A 108 12.74 7.16 -8.48
CA TRP A 108 13.95 6.54 -9.01
C TRP A 108 13.70 5.24 -9.76
N GLU A 109 12.79 4.39 -9.28
CA GLU A 109 12.45 3.13 -9.97
C GLU A 109 11.54 3.34 -11.20
N SER A 110 10.83 4.46 -11.29
CA SER A 110 9.90 4.75 -12.39
C SER A 110 10.55 5.45 -13.60
N ASP A 111 11.69 6.11 -13.39
CA ASP A 111 12.43 6.85 -14.42
C ASP A 111 13.70 6.09 -14.82
N ARG A 112 13.78 5.66 -16.08
CA ARG A 112 14.92 4.86 -16.58
C ARG A 112 16.26 5.58 -16.54
N VAL A 113 16.29 6.91 -16.62
CA VAL A 113 17.53 7.69 -16.49
C VAL A 113 17.99 7.64 -15.04
N LYS A 114 17.08 7.89 -14.09
CA LYS A 114 17.37 7.81 -12.66
C LYS A 114 17.73 6.40 -12.22
N GLU A 115 17.03 5.38 -12.72
CA GLU A 115 17.33 3.97 -12.48
C GLU A 115 18.75 3.64 -12.95
N ARG A 116 19.13 4.06 -14.16
CA ARG A 116 20.49 3.85 -14.69
C ARG A 116 21.55 4.57 -13.84
N ASP A 117 21.30 5.82 -13.46
CA ASP A 117 22.20 6.58 -12.59
C ASP A 117 22.36 5.89 -11.22
N TRP A 118 21.27 5.38 -10.65
CA TRP A 118 21.29 4.67 -9.38
C TRP A 118 22.09 3.36 -9.48
N LEU A 119 21.84 2.55 -10.50
CA LEU A 119 22.53 1.27 -10.70
C LEU A 119 24.02 1.48 -11.00
N THR A 120 24.37 2.39 -11.92
CA THR A 120 25.78 2.63 -12.28
C THR A 120 26.57 3.26 -11.15
N SER A 121 26.00 4.20 -10.39
CA SER A 121 26.66 4.80 -9.23
C SER A 121 26.87 3.80 -8.09
N ALA A 122 26.03 2.77 -7.98
CA ALA A 122 26.20 1.65 -7.06
C ALA A 122 27.20 0.59 -7.54
N GLY A 123 27.77 0.74 -8.75
CA GLY A 123 28.69 -0.24 -9.35
C GLY A 123 27.99 -1.48 -9.92
N VAL A 124 26.68 -1.44 -10.14
CA VAL A 124 25.93 -2.54 -10.76
C VAL A 124 26.21 -2.55 -12.26
N PRO A 125 26.60 -3.70 -12.85
CA PRO A 125 26.74 -3.82 -14.30
C PRO A 125 25.37 -3.69 -15.00
N VAL A 126 25.24 -2.75 -15.93
CA VAL A 126 24.01 -2.45 -16.69
C VAL A 126 24.23 -2.21 -18.18
#